data_AF-A0A0B1S6K5-F1
#
_entry.id   AF-A0A0B1S6K5-F1
#
_cell.length_a   1.000
_cell.length_b   1.000
_cell.length_c   1.000
_cell.angle_alpha   90.00
_cell.angle_beta   90.00
_cell.angle_gamma   90.00
#
_symmetry.space_group_name_H-M   'P 1'
#
loop_
_entity.id
_entity.type
_entity.pdbx_description
1 polymer ?
#
loop_
_entity_poly.entity_id
_entity_poly.type
_entity_poly.pdbx_seq_one_letter_code
_entity_poly.pdbx_strand_id
1 'polypeptide(L)'
;MADLRKELRKNVTELISLLPEASEKFSAVLDNEDLTPIQRCCALRNLTTENWKLYHVLKFAYGQFMIRQHRSHHGHGREGPFDELEQMYAFVHSKECGKSAEDVSGL
;
A
#
# COMPACT_ATOMS: atom_id res chain seq x y z
N MET A 1 -11.17 -23.50 -22.93
CA MET A 1 -10.90 -22.04 -23.05
C MET A 1 -12.08 -21.17 -22.60
N ALA A 2 -13.32 -21.49 -22.97
CA ALA A 2 -14.49 -20.70 -22.56
C ALA A 2 -14.69 -20.70 -21.03
N ASP A 3 -14.51 -21.85 -20.37
CA ASP A 3 -14.75 -21.96 -18.93
C ASP A 3 -13.66 -21.27 -18.10
N LEU A 4 -12.39 -21.37 -18.50
CA LEU A 4 -11.28 -20.61 -17.90
C LEU A 4 -11.51 -19.09 -17.97
N ARG A 5 -12.03 -18.59 -19.10
CA ARG A 5 -12.35 -17.16 -19.24
C ARG A 5 -13.52 -16.73 -18.35
N LYS A 6 -14.53 -17.59 -18.17
CA LYS A 6 -15.66 -17.34 -17.27
C LYS A 6 -15.21 -17.30 -15.81
N GLU A 7 -14.39 -18.26 -15.40
CA GLU A 7 -13.84 -18.33 -14.04
C GLU A 7 -12.94 -17.12 -13.75
N LEU A 8 -12.06 -16.75 -14.68
CA LEU A 8 -11.24 -15.55 -14.56
C LEU A 8 -12.10 -14.29 -14.40
N ARG A 9 -13.14 -14.13 -15.23
CA ARG A 9 -14.07 -12.99 -15.12
C ARG A 9 -14.77 -12.97 -13.77
N LYS A 10 -15.26 -14.11 -13.29
CA LYS A 10 -15.90 -14.22 -11.98
C LYS A 10 -14.96 -13.77 -10.87
N ASN A 11 -13.73 -14.27 -10.85
CA ASN A 11 -12.74 -13.94 -9.83
C ASN A 11 -12.38 -12.44 -9.83
N VAL A 12 -12.27 -11.83 -11.02
CA VAL A 12 -12.02 -10.38 -11.14
C VAL A 12 -13.24 -9.58 -10.68
N THR A 13 -14.45 -9.97 -11.05
CA THR A 13 -15.68 -9.30 -10.60
C THR A 13 -15.85 -9.36 -9.09
N GLU A 14 -15.57 -10.51 -8.48
CA GLU A 14 -15.57 -10.66 -7.02
C GLU A 14 -14.54 -9.72 -6.38
N LEU A 15 -13.32 -9.64 -6.92
CA LEU A 15 -12.31 -8.72 -6.41
C LEU A 15 -12.78 -7.26 -6.52
N ILE A 16 -13.34 -6.85 -7.66
CA ILE A 16 -13.86 -5.49 -7.86
C ILE A 16 -14.95 -5.16 -6.86
N SER A 17 -15.83 -6.12 -6.53
CA SER A 17 -16.89 -5.91 -5.53
C SER A 17 -16.37 -5.62 -4.13
N LEU A 18 -15.15 -6.07 -3.82
CA LEU A 18 -14.48 -5.85 -2.53
C LEU A 18 -13.64 -4.57 -2.50
N LEU A 19 -13.38 -3.94 -3.66
CA LEU A 19 -12.51 -2.75 -3.74
C LEU A 19 -13.03 -1.55 -2.93
N PRO A 20 -14.34 -1.22 -2.91
CA PRO A 20 -14.82 -0.07 -2.14
C PRO A 20 -14.51 -0.20 -0.64
N GLU A 21 -14.84 -1.34 -0.04
CA GLU A 21 -14.56 -1.62 1.38
C GLU A 21 -13.06 -1.62 1.68
N ALA A 22 -12.25 -2.22 0.79
CA ALA A 22 -10.79 -2.20 0.94
C ALA A 22 -10.23 -0.78 0.83
N SER A 23 -10.81 0.06 -0.03
CA SER A 23 -10.43 1.46 -0.16
C SER A 23 -10.72 2.25 1.11
N GLU A 24 -11.87 2.03 1.75
CA GLU A 24 -12.23 2.67 3.03
C GLU A 24 -11.27 2.26 4.16
N LYS A 25 -10.93 0.96 4.26
CA LYS A 25 -9.93 0.48 5.23
C LYS A 25 -8.55 1.07 4.97
N PHE A 26 -8.18 1.14 3.69
CA PHE A 26 -6.90 1.71 3.28
C PHE A 26 -6.82 3.20 3.62
N SER A 27 -7.82 3.99 3.26
CA SER A 27 -7.87 5.42 3.59
C SER A 27 -7.93 5.66 5.10
N ALA A 28 -8.69 4.86 5.85
CA ALA A 28 -8.74 4.96 7.31
C ALA A 28 -7.36 4.79 7.99
N VAL A 29 -6.44 4.02 7.38
CA VAL A 29 -5.06 3.92 7.88
C VAL A 29 -4.22 5.12 7.46
N LEU A 30 -4.43 5.65 6.25
CA LEU A 30 -3.70 6.81 5.75
C LEU A 30 -4.06 8.11 6.47
N ASP A 31 -5.36 8.32 6.67
CA ASP A 31 -5.92 9.54 7.24
C ASP A 31 -5.83 9.55 8.78
N ASN A 32 -5.33 8.47 9.38
CA ASN A 32 -5.15 8.38 10.82
C ASN A 32 -3.89 9.13 11.27
N GLU A 33 -4.09 10.35 11.78
CA GLU A 33 -3.05 11.24 12.32
C GLU A 33 -2.37 10.71 13.59
N ASP A 34 -3.01 9.80 14.34
CA ASP A 34 -2.45 9.22 15.56
C ASP A 34 -1.36 8.17 15.28
N LEU A 35 -1.33 7.60 14.07
CA LEU A 35 -0.37 6.58 13.70
C LEU A 35 0.96 7.18 13.24
N THR A 36 2.06 6.69 13.82
CA THR A 36 3.39 6.98 13.30
C THR A 36 3.59 6.35 11.92
N PRO A 37 4.55 6.84 11.10
CA PRO A 37 4.82 6.26 9.79
C PRO A 37 5.07 4.74 9.83
N ILE A 38 5.81 4.25 10.83
CA ILE A 38 6.07 2.82 11.02
C ILE A 38 4.77 2.05 11.32
N GLN A 39 3.89 2.60 12.15
CA GLN A 39 2.61 1.97 12.48
C GLN A 39 1.66 1.94 11.27
N ARG A 40 1.62 3.01 10.46
CA ARG A 40 0.84 3.02 9.19
C ARG A 40 1.36 1.94 8.24
N CYS A 41 2.68 1.86 8.05
CA CYS A 41 3.32 0.81 7.26
C CYS A 41 2.94 -0.60 7.76
N CYS A 42 2.87 -0.79 9.07
CA CYS A 42 2.45 -2.06 9.66
C CYS A 42 0.97 -2.39 9.47
N ALA A 43 0.09 -1.42 9.72
CA ALA A 43 -1.35 -1.61 9.63
C ALA A 43 -1.75 -1.98 8.21
N LEU A 44 -1.21 -1.27 7.22
CA LEU A 44 -1.43 -1.62 5.82
C LEU A 44 -0.93 -3.08 5.52
N ARG A 45 0.07 -3.61 6.26
CA ARG A 45 0.85 -4.85 5.96
C ARG A 45 0.01 -6.02 6.30
N ASN A 46 -0.61 -5.91 7.47
CA ASN A 46 -1.65 -6.80 7.93
C ASN A 46 -2.78 -6.86 6.89
N LEU A 47 -3.29 -5.72 6.40
CA LEU A 47 -4.33 -5.70 5.35
C LEU A 47 -3.89 -6.43 4.06
N THR A 48 -2.66 -6.19 3.60
CA THR A 48 -2.14 -6.84 2.39
C THR A 48 -1.88 -8.34 2.60
N THR A 49 -1.46 -8.77 3.80
CA THR A 49 -1.27 -10.20 4.10
C THR A 49 -2.59 -10.96 4.18
N GLU A 50 -3.67 -10.31 4.60
CA GLU A 50 -5.01 -10.92 4.62
C GLU A 50 -5.54 -11.20 3.21
N ASN A 51 -5.35 -10.26 2.27
CA ASN A 51 -5.79 -10.44 0.89
C ASN A 51 -4.87 -9.73 -0.11
N TRP A 52 -3.75 -10.37 -0.45
CA TRP A 52 -2.73 -9.76 -1.30
C TRP A 52 -3.24 -9.34 -2.68
N LYS A 53 -4.14 -10.12 -3.30
CA LYS A 53 -4.67 -9.80 -4.65
C LYS A 53 -5.48 -8.51 -4.62
N LEU A 54 -6.35 -8.35 -3.63
CA LEU A 54 -7.21 -7.19 -3.47
C LEU A 54 -6.38 -5.91 -3.28
N TYR A 55 -5.45 -5.94 -2.33
CA TYR A 55 -4.62 -4.77 -2.02
C TYR A 55 -3.59 -4.45 -3.11
N HIS A 56 -3.15 -5.43 -3.91
CA HIS A 56 -2.34 -5.16 -5.11
C HIS A 56 -3.12 -4.40 -6.19
N VAL A 57 -4.37 -4.78 -6.44
CA VAL A 57 -5.23 -4.06 -7.41
C VAL A 57 -5.58 -2.67 -6.89
N LEU A 58 -5.90 -2.55 -5.60
CA LEU A 58 -6.13 -1.26 -4.96
C LEU A 58 -4.90 -0.35 -5.09
N LYS A 59 -3.70 -0.86 -4.78
CA LYS A 59 -2.44 -0.14 -4.97
C LYS A 59 -2.26 0.34 -6.41
N PHE A 60 -2.56 -0.52 -7.39
CA PHE A 60 -2.50 -0.15 -8.80
C PHE A 60 -3.44 1.02 -9.12
N ALA A 61 -4.67 1.01 -8.58
CA ALA A 61 -5.66 2.06 -8.79
C ALA A 61 -5.21 3.41 -8.22
N TYR A 62 -4.76 3.45 -6.96
CA TYR A 62 -4.20 4.67 -6.35
C TYR A 62 -3.00 5.21 -7.16
N GLY A 63 -2.13 4.30 -7.62
CA GLY A 63 -0.97 4.65 -8.44
C GLY A 63 -1.29 5.31 -9.79
N GLN A 64 -2.51 5.19 -10.31
CA GLN A 64 -2.92 5.91 -11.53
C GLN A 64 -3.12 7.41 -11.31
N PHE A 65 -3.50 7.80 -10.08
CA PHE A 65 -3.82 9.18 -9.74
C PHE A 65 -2.70 9.88 -8.96
N MET A 66 -1.68 9.13 -8.55
CA MET A 66 -0.47 9.71 -8.00
C MET A 66 0.33 10.42 -9.09
N ILE A 67 0.64 11.71 -8.87
CA ILE A 67 1.54 12.48 -9.73
C ILE A 67 2.91 11.79 -9.69
N ARG A 68 3.25 11.09 -10.78
CA ARG A 68 4.63 10.69 -11.06
C ARG A 68 5.41 11.97 -11.34
N GLN A 69 5.98 12.57 -10.30
CA GLN A 69 7.01 13.58 -10.54
C GLN A 69 8.17 12.86 -11.22
N HIS A 70 8.31 13.09 -12.52
CA HIS A 70 9.45 12.63 -13.28
C HIS A 70 10.73 13.09 -12.57
N ARG A 71 11.45 12.16 -11.93
CA ARG A 71 12.82 12.41 -11.49
C ARG A 71 13.65 12.63 -12.75
N SER A 72 13.97 13.89 -13.00
CA SER A 72 15.17 14.21 -13.80
C SER A 72 16.36 13.63 -13.04
N HIS A 73 17.20 12.87 -13.73
CA HIS A 73 18.27 12.02 -13.15
C HIS A 73 19.45 12.80 -12.50
N HIS A 74 19.26 14.03 -12.03
CA HIS A 74 20.30 14.86 -11.46
C HIS A 74 19.82 15.60 -10.22
N GLY A 75 20.28 15.15 -9.05
CA GLY A 75 20.26 15.97 -7.84
C GLY A 75 19.85 15.20 -6.60
N HIS A 76 20.80 15.05 -5.68
CA HIS A 76 20.49 14.83 -4.27
C HIS A 76 19.64 16.02 -3.78
N GLY A 77 18.37 15.78 -3.44
CA GLY A 77 17.59 16.77 -2.72
C GLY A 77 16.08 16.65 -2.87
N ARG A 78 15.43 16.41 -1.72
CA ARG A 78 14.01 16.58 -1.38
C ARG A 78 13.07 15.45 -1.78
N GLU A 79 12.61 14.76 -0.74
CA GLU A 79 11.45 13.87 -0.72
C GLU A 79 10.27 14.54 -1.42
N GLY A 80 9.84 13.97 -2.54
CA GLY A 80 8.57 14.33 -3.15
C GLY A 80 7.42 13.55 -2.50
N PRO A 81 6.16 13.92 -2.76
CA PRO A 81 4.99 13.16 -2.29
C PRO A 81 4.99 11.69 -2.75
N PHE A 82 5.71 11.40 -3.85
CA PHE A 82 5.92 10.04 -4.32
C PHE A 82 6.92 9.26 -3.45
N ASP A 83 7.94 9.91 -2.88
CA ASP A 83 8.88 9.26 -1.96
C ASP A 83 8.23 8.88 -0.63
N GLU A 84 7.30 9.69 -0.12
CA GLU A 84 6.60 9.40 1.14
C GLU A 84 5.63 8.23 0.99
N LEU A 85 4.86 8.18 -0.11
CA LEU A 85 4.05 7.01 -0.44
C LEU A 85 4.91 5.81 -0.83
N GLU A 86 6.02 5.95 -1.57
CA GLU A 86 6.89 4.83 -1.96
C GLU A 86 7.67 4.26 -0.77
N GLN A 87 8.12 5.10 0.17
CA GLN A 87 8.63 4.68 1.49
C GLN A 87 7.53 3.99 2.31
N MET A 88 6.30 4.52 2.28
CA MET A 88 5.15 3.89 2.94
C MET A 88 4.69 2.60 2.24
N TYR A 89 4.88 2.47 0.93
CA TYR A 89 4.57 1.34 0.05
C TYR A 89 5.74 0.35 -0.14
N ALA A 90 6.84 0.54 0.59
CA ALA A 90 7.89 -0.47 0.80
C ALA A 90 7.44 -1.61 1.74
N PHE A 91 6.17 -1.60 2.14
CA PHE A 91 5.23 -2.70 2.43
C PHE A 91 5.75 -4.12 2.60
N VAL A 92 6.40 -4.63 1.56
CA VAL A 92 6.72 -6.04 1.44
C VAL A 92 8.09 -6.37 2.05
N HIS A 93 8.94 -5.35 2.30
CA HIS A 93 10.35 -5.56 2.60
C HIS A 93 10.83 -5.01 3.95
N SER A 94 10.07 -4.16 4.65
CA SER A 94 10.49 -3.70 5.98
C SER A 94 10.31 -4.80 7.04
N LYS A 95 11.44 -5.31 7.57
CA LYS A 95 11.48 -6.31 8.65
C LYS A 95 11.12 -5.74 10.02
N GLU A 96 10.84 -4.45 10.11
CA GLU A 96 10.68 -3.74 11.39
C GLU A 96 9.27 -3.80 11.95
N CYS A 97 8.34 -4.45 11.25
CA CYS A 97 6.93 -4.55 11.66
C CYS A 97 6.68 -5.50 12.85
N GLY A 98 7.60 -5.53 13.81
CA GLY A 98 7.57 -6.33 15.02
C GLY A 98 8.49 -5.79 16.13
N LYS A 99 9.10 -4.61 15.98
CA LYS A 99 9.82 -3.94 17.08
C LYS A 99 8.86 -3.00 17.79
N SER A 100 8.66 -3.20 19.10
CA SER A 100 7.95 -2.26 19.95
C SER A 100 8.67 -0.91 19.94
N ALA A 101 7.92 0.18 20.18
CA ALA A 101 8.43 1.55 20.17
C ALA A 101 9.57 1.83 21.18
N GLU A 102 9.92 0.86 22.03
CA GLU A 102 10.98 0.95 23.02
C GLU A 102 12.38 0.65 22.44
N ASP A 103 12.47 -0.02 21.28
CA ASP A 103 13.76 -0.42 20.67
C ASP A 103 14.36 0.60 19.69
N VAL A 104 13.71 1.77 19.49
CA VAL A 104 14.16 2.81 18.53
C VAL A 104 14.98 3.92 19.21
N SER A 105 15.24 3.82 20.52
CA SER A 105 16.02 4.80 21.29
C SER A 105 17.44 4.33 21.60
N GLY A 106 18.14 3.75 20.64
CA GLY A 106 19.50 3.25 20.86
C GLY A 106 20.30 3.13 19.58
N LEU A 107 20.65 4.27 18.97
CA LEU A 107 21.83 4.44 18.12
C LEU A 107 22.29 5.90 18.16
#